data_AF-A0A949PQL1-F1
#
_entry.id   AF-A0A949PQL1-F1
#
_cell.length_a   1.000
_cell.length_b   1.000
_cell.length_c   1.000
_cell.angle_alpha   90.00
_cell.angle_beta   90.00
_cell.angle_gamma   90.00
#
_symmetry.space_group_name_H-M   'P 1'
#
loop_
_entity.id
_entity.type
_entity.pdbx_description
1 polymer ?
#
loop_
_entity_poly.entity_id
_entity_poly.type
_entity_poly.pdbx_seq_one_letter_code
_entity_poly.pdbx_strand_id
1 'polypeptide(L)'
;MADNLKIVALVEVAKREALVLNRPLKMLYEFQGRDLIGSDGPFRNALRYEAPNGHFKAFAGREFDIPLKDGGTVRANGQYWSAGLEGFVETTYGTVDGLKKCYVYTGGLVDPAALQELRAEYTGCVYPYWDYQKVIKYDDERRYWINKCFKLEDRLKRDKKHLIANVKAAWASLRKAGSEAA
;
A
#
# COMPACT_ATOMS: atom_id res chain seq x y z
N MET A 1 15.28 -2.60 -8.26
CA MET A 1 15.33 -1.13 -8.21
C MET A 1 14.29 -0.69 -7.19
N ALA A 2 14.68 0.03 -6.14
CA ALA A 2 13.71 0.49 -5.14
C ALA A 2 12.86 1.59 -5.78
N ASP A 3 11.54 1.42 -5.80
CA ASP A 3 10.63 2.45 -6.33
C ASP A 3 10.83 3.76 -5.56
N ASN A 4 11.10 4.85 -6.30
CA ASN A 4 11.18 6.19 -5.74
C ASN A 4 9.88 6.52 -4.99
N LEU A 5 10.02 7.14 -3.83
CA LEU A 5 8.90 7.54 -3.00
C LEU A 5 8.18 8.72 -3.67
N LYS A 6 6.85 8.63 -3.78
CA LYS A 6 6.03 9.64 -4.42
C LYS A 6 4.64 9.69 -3.82
N ILE A 7 4.03 10.87 -3.87
CA ILE A 7 2.64 11.10 -3.45
C ILE A 7 1.72 10.65 -4.58
N VAL A 8 0.80 9.74 -4.28
CA VAL A 8 -0.25 9.29 -5.21
C VAL A 8 -1.58 10.01 -5.00
N ALA A 9 -1.81 10.51 -3.79
CA ALA A 9 -2.96 11.35 -3.47
C ALA A 9 -2.68 12.22 -2.24
N LEU A 10 -3.39 13.33 -2.16
CA LEU A 10 -3.44 14.17 -0.97
C LEU A 10 -4.84 14.18 -0.40
N VAL A 11 -4.95 14.12 0.92
CA VAL A 11 -6.24 14.04 1.60
C VAL A 11 -6.31 15.09 2.69
N GLU A 12 -7.36 15.89 2.70
CA GLU A 12 -7.58 16.86 3.76
C GLU A 12 -8.07 16.16 5.03
N VAL A 13 -7.29 16.30 6.12
CA VAL A 13 -7.58 15.79 7.47
C VAL A 13 -7.49 16.96 8.44
N ALA A 14 -8.61 17.37 9.02
CA ALA A 14 -8.65 18.44 10.03
C ALA A 14 -7.90 19.72 9.60
N LYS A 15 -8.12 20.17 8.35
CA LYS A 15 -7.47 21.33 7.72
C LYS A 15 -5.96 21.19 7.47
N ARG A 16 -5.41 19.99 7.59
CA ARG A 16 -4.04 19.63 7.20
C ARG A 16 -4.08 18.64 6.04
N GLU A 17 -2.99 18.57 5.28
CA GLU A 17 -2.85 17.57 4.22
C GLU A 17 -2.21 16.29 4.78
N ALA A 18 -2.84 15.16 4.51
CA ALA A 18 -2.30 13.84 4.72
C ALA A 18 -1.82 13.26 3.38
N LEU A 19 -0.65 12.65 3.41
CA LEU A 19 0.05 12.16 2.22
C LEU A 19 -0.34 10.70 1.97
N VAL A 20 -0.79 10.37 0.76
CA VAL A 20 -0.90 8.97 0.36
C VAL A 20 0.30 8.63 -0.50
N LEU A 21 1.12 7.69 -0.03
CA LEU A 21 2.37 7.29 -0.65
C LEU A 21 2.17 6.06 -1.56
N ASN A 22 2.99 5.96 -2.60
CA ASN A 22 2.99 4.80 -3.51
C ASN A 22 3.44 3.48 -2.87
N ARG A 23 4.24 3.55 -1.79
CA ARG A 23 4.77 2.39 -1.08
C ARG A 23 4.85 2.64 0.42
N PRO A 24 4.85 1.59 1.26
CA PRO A 24 5.11 1.75 2.68
C PRO A 24 6.54 2.26 2.91
N LEU A 25 6.71 3.02 4.00
CA LEU A 25 8.02 3.43 4.48
C LEU A 25 8.77 2.22 5.04
N LYS A 26 10.02 2.07 4.65
CA LYS A 26 10.95 1.01 5.06
C LYS A 26 12.09 1.65 5.86
N MET A 27 11.79 2.01 7.10
CA MET A 27 12.74 2.67 7.99
C MET A 27 13.91 1.75 8.31
N LEU A 28 15.12 2.16 7.94
CA LEU A 28 16.37 1.55 8.39
C LEU A 28 17.04 2.49 9.39
N TYR A 29 17.46 1.93 10.52
CA TYR A 29 17.92 2.71 11.67
C TYR A 29 19.44 2.76 11.76
N GLU A 30 19.94 3.87 12.30
CA GLU A 30 21.34 4.04 12.68
C GLU A 30 21.42 4.56 14.11
N PHE A 31 22.51 4.21 14.80
CA PHE A 31 22.75 4.69 16.16
C PHE A 31 23.24 6.14 16.14
N GLN A 32 22.62 6.97 16.97
CA GLN A 32 23.10 8.29 17.33
C GLN A 32 23.30 8.34 18.84
N GLY A 33 24.50 7.96 19.28
CA GLY A 33 24.75 7.66 20.69
C GLY A 33 23.97 6.41 21.13
N ARG A 34 22.97 6.57 21.99
CA ARG A 34 22.06 5.47 22.39
C ARG A 34 20.73 5.49 21.64
N ASP A 35 20.41 6.60 20.99
CA ASP A 35 19.16 6.75 20.25
C ASP A 35 19.28 6.11 18.87
N LEU A 36 18.15 5.79 18.27
CA LEU A 36 18.06 5.21 16.94
C LEU A 36 17.32 6.16 16.01
N ILE A 37 17.94 6.53 14.89
CA ILE A 37 17.32 7.36 13.86
C ILE A 37 17.05 6.50 12.63
N GLY A 38 15.77 6.27 12.38
CA GLY A 38 15.24 5.62 11.19
C GLY A 38 15.19 6.59 10.03
N SER A 39 15.49 6.13 8.82
CA SER A 39 15.36 6.93 7.61
C SER A 39 14.83 6.11 6.44
N ASP A 40 13.97 6.74 5.64
CA ASP A 40 13.54 6.27 4.33
C ASP A 40 13.18 7.47 3.45
N GLY A 41 14.02 7.79 2.46
CA GLY A 41 13.89 9.00 1.66
C GLY A 41 13.93 10.26 2.56
N PRO A 42 12.97 11.19 2.42
CA PRO A 42 12.91 12.41 3.24
C PRO A 42 12.29 12.18 4.63
N PHE A 43 11.75 10.99 4.89
CA PHE A 43 11.14 10.66 6.17
C PHE A 43 12.18 10.20 7.17
N ARG A 44 11.95 10.55 8.44
CA ARG A 44 12.71 10.11 9.60
C ARG A 44 11.78 9.51 10.64
N ASN A 45 12.37 8.70 11.51
CA ASN A 45 11.73 8.26 12.74
C ASN A 45 12.77 8.26 13.86
N ALA A 46 12.56 9.03 14.91
CA ALA A 46 13.47 9.09 16.04
C ALA A 46 12.96 8.19 17.18
N LEU A 47 13.82 7.28 17.62
CA LEU A 47 13.58 6.38 18.74
C LEU A 47 14.59 6.72 19.85
N ARG A 48 14.10 7.31 20.93
CA ARG A 48 14.93 7.66 22.09
C ARG A 48 15.09 6.47 23.01
N TYR A 49 16.33 6.23 23.44
CA TYR A 49 16.63 5.21 24.43
C TYR A 49 16.22 5.68 25.82
N GLU A 50 15.50 4.83 26.53
CA GLU A 50 15.25 4.97 27.96
C GLU A 50 15.51 3.63 28.64
N ALA A 51 16.21 3.66 29.78
CA ALA A 51 16.54 2.43 30.49
C ALA A 51 15.25 1.73 30.96
N PRO A 52 15.04 0.45 30.61
CA PRO A 52 13.87 -0.29 31.05
C PRO A 52 13.81 -0.29 32.58
N ASN A 53 12.71 0.22 33.13
CA ASN A 53 12.41 0.06 34.55
C ASN A 53 11.34 -1.03 34.68
N GLY A 54 11.28 -1.73 35.83
CA GLY A 54 10.38 -2.88 36.03
C GLY A 54 8.88 -2.59 35.84
N HIS A 55 8.49 -1.31 35.79
CA HIS A 55 7.12 -0.85 35.60
C HIS A 55 6.84 -0.31 34.19
N PHE A 56 7.86 -0.09 33.37
CA PHE A 56 7.77 0.49 32.03
C PHE A 56 8.22 -0.54 30.99
N LYS A 57 7.30 -1.44 30.64
CA LYS A 57 7.44 -2.28 29.43
C LYS A 57 6.80 -1.55 28.27
N ALA A 58 7.59 -0.92 27.40
CA ALA A 58 7.03 -0.36 26.16
C ALA A 58 6.36 -1.47 25.33
N PHE A 59 5.34 -1.09 24.53
CA PHE A 59 4.58 -2.02 23.69
C PHE A 59 3.90 -3.17 24.45
N ALA A 60 3.46 -2.94 25.70
CA ALA A 60 2.84 -3.96 26.56
C ALA A 60 3.71 -5.23 26.75
N GLY A 61 5.04 -5.08 26.70
CA GLY A 61 5.99 -6.18 26.85
C GLY A 61 6.25 -6.97 25.56
N ARG A 62 5.77 -6.48 24.40
CA ARG A 62 6.09 -7.07 23.11
C ARG A 62 7.54 -6.77 22.73
N GLU A 63 8.25 -7.82 22.33
CA GLU A 63 9.59 -7.70 21.79
C GLU A 63 9.60 -7.84 20.27
N PHE A 64 10.49 -7.11 19.61
CA PHE A 64 10.66 -7.16 18.16
C PHE A 64 12.06 -6.70 17.76
N ASP A 65 12.44 -6.95 16.51
CA ASP A 65 13.76 -6.58 16.00
C ASP A 65 13.65 -5.32 15.14
N ILE A 66 14.49 -4.33 15.43
CA ILE A 66 14.61 -3.09 14.66
C ILE A 66 15.72 -3.29 13.62
N PRO A 67 15.45 -3.17 12.31
CA PRO A 67 16.45 -3.34 11.27
C PRO A 67 17.39 -2.12 11.20
N LEU A 68 18.69 -2.37 11.16
CA LEU A 68 19.72 -1.36 11.04
C LEU A 68 20.17 -1.19 9.58
N LYS A 69 20.77 -0.02 9.27
CA LYS A 69 21.34 0.27 7.94
C LYS A 69 22.51 -0.63 7.57
N ASP A 70 23.26 -1.12 8.55
CA ASP A 70 24.39 -2.03 8.35
C ASP A 70 23.96 -3.49 8.04
N GLY A 71 22.66 -3.75 8.01
CA GLY A 71 22.09 -5.09 7.80
C GLY A 71 21.90 -5.88 9.10
N GLY A 72 22.32 -5.34 10.24
CA GLY A 72 22.07 -5.90 11.56
C GLY A 72 20.65 -5.63 12.07
N THR A 73 20.39 -6.10 13.28
CA THR A 73 19.15 -5.81 13.99
C THR A 73 19.41 -5.48 15.46
N VAL A 74 18.54 -4.68 16.06
CA VAL A 74 18.53 -4.41 17.49
C VAL A 74 17.25 -4.98 18.09
N ARG A 75 17.39 -5.84 19.09
CA ARG A 75 16.24 -6.36 19.83
C ARG A 75 15.62 -5.26 20.69
N ALA A 76 14.42 -4.82 20.34
CA ALA A 76 13.60 -3.94 21.16
C ALA A 76 12.79 -4.77 22.15
N ASN A 77 12.94 -4.47 23.44
CA ASN A 77 12.23 -5.11 24.55
C ASN A 77 11.61 -4.10 25.54
N GLY A 78 11.50 -2.83 25.12
CA GLY A 78 10.87 -1.76 25.89
C GLY A 78 11.74 -0.53 26.12
N GLN A 79 12.97 -0.53 25.59
CA GLN A 79 13.97 0.52 25.80
C GLN A 79 13.91 1.68 24.80
N TYR A 80 13.04 1.63 23.78
CA TYR A 80 12.98 2.63 22.72
C TYR A 80 11.58 3.26 22.59
N TRP A 81 11.51 4.58 22.67
CA TRP A 81 10.27 5.36 22.62
C TRP A 81 10.26 6.33 21.44
N SER A 82 9.08 6.58 20.87
CA SER A 82 8.92 7.58 19.82
C SER A 82 9.27 8.97 20.36
N ALA A 83 10.12 9.68 19.63
CA ALA A 83 10.56 11.02 19.97
C ALA A 83 10.46 11.94 18.75
N GLY A 84 10.39 13.25 19.01
CA GLY A 84 10.57 14.26 17.97
C GLY A 84 12.04 14.38 17.55
N LEU A 85 12.26 14.95 16.37
CA LEU A 85 13.59 15.27 15.85
C LEU A 85 13.63 16.76 15.48
N GLU A 86 14.62 17.48 15.97
CA GLU A 86 14.76 18.91 15.71
C GLU A 86 14.97 19.19 14.22
N GLY A 87 14.33 20.24 13.69
CA GLY A 87 14.36 20.58 12.27
C GLY A 87 13.40 19.78 11.39
N PHE A 88 12.77 18.73 11.92
CA PHE A 88 11.76 17.93 11.21
C PHE A 88 10.35 18.34 11.60
N VAL A 89 9.42 18.23 10.66
CA VAL A 89 7.99 18.49 10.89
C VAL A 89 7.23 17.17 10.93
N GLU A 90 6.19 17.12 11.75
CA GLU A 90 5.28 15.97 11.79
C GLU A 90 4.25 16.09 10.67
N THR A 91 4.20 15.07 9.81
CA THR A 91 3.19 14.92 8.76
C THR A 91 2.43 13.61 8.96
N THR A 92 1.21 13.55 8.46
CA THR A 92 0.46 12.30 8.41
C THR A 92 0.57 11.66 7.04
N TYR A 93 0.69 10.34 7.01
CA TYR A 93 0.79 9.60 5.76
C TYR A 93 0.05 8.25 5.83
N GLY A 94 -0.22 7.69 4.66
CA GLY A 94 -0.79 6.37 4.49
C GLY A 94 -0.36 5.77 3.16
N THR A 95 -0.67 4.50 2.94
CA THR A 95 -0.57 3.87 1.61
C THR A 95 -1.96 3.45 1.17
N VAL A 96 -2.21 3.36 -0.13
CA VAL A 96 -3.51 2.90 -0.64
C VAL A 96 -3.88 1.55 -0.02
N ASP A 97 -2.94 0.61 0.02
CA ASP A 97 -3.17 -0.72 0.60
C ASP A 97 -3.40 -0.69 2.11
N GLY A 98 -2.69 0.18 2.84
CA GLY A 98 -2.91 0.39 4.28
C GLY A 98 -4.30 0.97 4.56
N LEU A 99 -4.67 2.02 3.82
CA LEU A 99 -5.94 2.73 3.97
C LEU A 99 -7.16 1.87 3.60
N LYS A 100 -6.99 0.91 2.68
CA LYS A 100 -8.02 -0.09 2.38
C LYS A 100 -8.28 -1.06 3.53
N LYS A 101 -7.24 -1.44 4.28
CA LYS A 101 -7.36 -2.34 5.44
C LYS A 101 -7.92 -1.61 6.66
N CYS A 102 -7.38 -0.43 6.94
CA CYS A 102 -7.81 0.42 8.04
C CYS A 102 -7.66 1.87 7.59
N TYR A 103 -8.78 2.62 7.53
CA TYR A 103 -8.80 3.99 7.02
C TYR A 103 -8.29 4.98 8.07
N VAL A 104 -7.02 4.82 8.46
CA VAL A 104 -6.31 5.61 9.47
C VAL A 104 -4.95 5.99 8.91
N TYR A 105 -4.58 7.25 9.10
CA TYR A 105 -3.28 7.79 8.72
C TYR A 105 -2.32 7.69 9.90
N THR A 106 -1.04 7.45 9.61
CA THR A 106 0.03 7.33 10.61
C THR A 106 0.89 8.60 10.60
N GLY A 107 1.38 9.03 11.75
CA GLY A 107 2.33 10.14 11.86
C GLY A 107 3.73 9.75 11.42
N GLY A 108 4.48 10.69 10.85
CA GLY A 108 5.88 10.53 10.51
C GLY A 108 6.60 11.87 10.53
N LEU A 109 7.90 11.84 10.82
CA LEU A 109 8.73 13.04 10.76
C LEU A 109 9.30 13.18 9.34
N VAL A 110 9.29 14.39 8.79
CA VAL A 110 9.78 14.66 7.44
C VAL A 110 10.55 15.97 7.42
N ASP A 111 11.59 16.02 6.60
CA ASP A 111 12.31 17.27 6.34
C ASP A 111 11.34 18.27 5.66
N PRO A 112 11.20 19.51 6.16
CA PRO A 112 10.21 20.46 5.64
C PRO A 112 10.49 20.88 4.19
N ALA A 113 11.75 21.01 3.78
CA ALA A 113 12.08 21.38 2.41
C ALA A 113 11.76 20.23 1.45
N ALA A 114 12.14 19.00 1.82
CA ALA A 114 11.84 17.82 1.01
C ALA A 114 10.34 17.49 0.98
N LEU A 115 9.58 17.81 2.03
CA LEU A 115 8.12 17.72 2.02
C LEU A 115 7.53 18.67 0.98
N GLN A 116 8.04 19.90 0.91
CA GLN A 116 7.59 20.88 -0.07
C GLN A 116 7.90 20.43 -1.51
N GLU A 117 9.08 19.84 -1.74
CA GLU A 117 9.45 19.25 -3.04
C GLU A 117 8.50 18.10 -3.42
N LEU A 118 8.29 17.14 -2.52
CA LEU A 118 7.34 16.03 -2.74
C LEU A 118 5.93 16.56 -3.05
N ARG A 119 5.50 17.60 -2.33
CA ARG A 119 4.20 18.23 -2.52
C ARG A 119 4.09 18.95 -3.87
N ALA A 120 5.17 19.55 -4.35
CA ALA A 120 5.23 20.25 -5.63
C ALA A 120 5.24 19.29 -6.83
N GLU A 121 5.80 18.09 -6.67
CA GLU A 121 5.72 17.03 -7.69
C GLU A 121 4.29 16.51 -7.90
N TYR A 122 3.43 16.65 -6.89
CA TYR A 122 2.06 16.19 -6.96
C TYR A 122 1.15 17.18 -7.71
N THR A 123 0.71 16.77 -8.90
CA THR A 123 -0.18 17.57 -9.77
C THR A 123 -1.67 17.23 -9.65
N GLY A 124 -2.04 16.34 -8.72
CA GLY A 124 -3.43 15.94 -8.53
C GLY A 124 -4.23 16.90 -7.64
N CYS A 125 -5.50 16.59 -7.42
CA CYS A 125 -6.35 17.34 -6.50
C CYS A 125 -6.16 16.90 -5.05
N VAL A 126 -6.51 17.78 -4.11
CA VAL A 126 -6.65 17.44 -2.70
C VAL A 126 -8.05 16.88 -2.48
N TYR A 127 -8.14 15.65 -1.99
CA TYR A 127 -9.41 15.00 -1.74
C TYR A 127 -9.94 15.33 -0.33
N PRO A 128 -11.24 15.59 -0.17
CA PRO A 128 -11.86 15.57 1.15
C PRO A 128 -11.71 14.18 1.81
N TYR A 129 -11.60 14.14 3.13
CA TYR A 129 -11.35 12.92 3.90
C TYR A 129 -12.21 11.72 3.49
N TRP A 130 -13.54 11.90 3.47
CA TRP A 130 -14.49 10.82 3.19
C TRP A 130 -14.59 10.50 1.70
N ASP A 131 -14.27 11.46 0.83
CA ASP A 131 -14.33 11.24 -0.61
C ASP A 131 -13.16 10.40 -1.09
N TYR A 132 -11.97 10.58 -0.53
CA TYR A 132 -10.87 9.69 -0.84
C TYR A 132 -11.15 8.24 -0.43
N GLN A 133 -11.84 8.01 0.69
CA GLN A 133 -12.25 6.67 1.11
C GLN A 133 -13.15 6.01 0.08
N LYS A 134 -14.08 6.78 -0.51
CA LYS A 134 -14.94 6.30 -1.59
C LYS A 134 -14.11 5.96 -2.82
N VAL A 135 -13.18 6.83 -3.23
CA VAL A 135 -12.32 6.61 -4.40
C VAL A 135 -11.58 5.27 -4.30
N ILE A 136 -10.92 5.00 -3.17
CA ILE A 136 -10.15 3.75 -3.02
C ILE A 136 -11.04 2.50 -2.93
N LYS A 137 -12.28 2.61 -2.42
CA LYS A 137 -13.25 1.50 -2.39
C LYS A 137 -13.85 1.23 -3.77
N TYR A 138 -14.30 2.28 -4.46
CA TYR A 138 -14.92 2.15 -5.78
C TYR A 138 -13.92 1.72 -6.85
N ASP A 139 -12.63 2.03 -6.72
CA ASP A 139 -11.62 1.52 -7.66
C ASP A 139 -11.51 -0.01 -7.59
N ASP A 140 -11.63 -0.61 -6.41
CA ASP A 140 -11.64 -2.07 -6.25
C ASP A 140 -12.92 -2.70 -6.79
N GLU A 141 -14.08 -2.11 -6.52
CA GLU A 141 -15.35 -2.58 -7.09
C GLU A 141 -15.35 -2.49 -8.62
N ARG A 142 -14.87 -1.37 -9.17
CA ARG A 142 -14.71 -1.18 -10.61
C ARG A 142 -13.82 -2.26 -11.22
N ARG A 143 -12.63 -2.50 -10.64
CA ARG A 143 -11.70 -3.56 -11.11
C ARG A 143 -12.34 -4.95 -11.00
N TYR A 144 -13.07 -5.23 -9.92
CA TYR A 144 -13.79 -6.49 -9.75
C TYR A 144 -14.79 -6.72 -10.88
N TRP A 145 -15.65 -5.72 -11.16
CA TRP A 145 -16.66 -5.84 -12.21
C TRP A 145 -16.05 -5.95 -13.60
N ILE A 146 -15.01 -5.16 -13.93
CA ILE A 146 -14.28 -5.26 -15.19
C ILE A 146 -13.72 -6.67 -15.38
N ASN A 147 -13.02 -7.21 -14.38
CA ASN A 147 -12.46 -8.56 -14.43
C ASN A 147 -13.54 -9.64 -14.57
N LYS A 148 -14.68 -9.46 -13.91
CA LYS A 148 -15.82 -10.38 -14.01
C LYS A 148 -16.43 -10.36 -15.41
N CYS A 149 -16.62 -9.17 -16.00
CA CYS A 149 -17.11 -9.01 -17.37
C CYS A 149 -16.18 -9.71 -18.37
N PHE A 150 -14.87 -9.46 -18.30
CA PHE A 150 -13.92 -10.14 -19.20
C PHE A 150 -13.96 -11.67 -19.07
N LYS A 151 -14.03 -12.21 -17.85
CA LYS A 151 -14.17 -13.67 -17.64
C LYS A 151 -15.45 -14.24 -18.23
N LEU A 152 -16.57 -13.49 -18.15
CA LEU A 152 -17.84 -13.89 -18.73
C LEU A 152 -17.80 -13.85 -20.26
N GLU A 153 -17.20 -12.84 -20.85
CA GLU A 153 -16.99 -12.74 -22.30
C GLU A 153 -16.14 -13.90 -22.83
N ASP A 154 -15.04 -14.23 -22.15
CA ASP A 154 -14.19 -15.36 -22.51
C ASP A 154 -14.93 -16.69 -22.40
N ARG A 155 -15.76 -16.86 -21.37
CA ARG A 155 -16.63 -18.04 -21.24
C ARG A 155 -17.61 -18.13 -22.41
N LEU A 156 -18.30 -17.03 -22.72
CA LEU A 156 -19.26 -16.97 -23.83
C LEU A 156 -18.60 -17.29 -25.17
N LYS A 157 -17.39 -16.77 -25.43
CA LYS A 157 -16.61 -17.09 -26.64
C LYS A 157 -16.29 -18.58 -26.74
N ARG A 158 -15.87 -19.21 -25.63
CA ARG A 158 -15.61 -20.66 -25.57
C ARG A 158 -16.88 -21.46 -25.81
N ASP A 159 -17.96 -21.17 -25.09
CA ASP A 159 -19.23 -21.89 -25.19
C ASP A 159 -19.80 -21.80 -26.62
N LYS A 160 -19.73 -20.61 -27.24
CA LYS A 160 -20.11 -20.41 -28.65
C LYS A 160 -19.25 -21.25 -29.59
N LYS A 161 -17.94 -21.32 -29.37
CA LYS A 161 -17.03 -22.15 -30.19
C LYS A 161 -17.39 -23.64 -30.06
N HIS A 162 -17.65 -24.12 -28.86
CA HIS A 162 -18.09 -25.50 -28.61
C HIS A 162 -19.42 -25.80 -29.28
N LEU A 163 -20.40 -24.91 -29.17
CA LEU A 163 -21.70 -25.06 -29.83
C LEU A 163 -21.55 -25.16 -31.34
N ILE A 164 -20.77 -24.26 -31.97
CA ILE A 164 -20.50 -24.30 -33.41
C ILE A 164 -19.82 -25.62 -33.80
N ALA A 165 -18.86 -26.10 -33.02
CA ALA A 165 -18.19 -27.37 -33.28
C ALA A 165 -19.17 -28.56 -33.19
N ASN A 166 -20.02 -28.59 -32.17
CA ASN A 166 -21.02 -29.64 -31.98
C ASN A 166 -22.05 -29.65 -33.12
N VAL A 167 -22.54 -28.48 -33.53
CA VAL A 167 -23.48 -28.36 -34.67
C VAL A 167 -22.82 -28.83 -35.96
N LYS A 168 -21.56 -28.45 -36.21
CA LYS A 168 -20.80 -28.92 -37.39
C LYS A 168 -20.61 -30.44 -37.37
N ALA A 169 -20.29 -31.02 -36.23
CA ALA A 169 -20.13 -32.46 -36.07
C ALA A 169 -21.44 -33.21 -36.32
N ALA A 170 -22.55 -32.74 -35.74
CA ALA A 170 -23.87 -33.33 -35.94
C ALA A 170 -24.30 -33.27 -37.42
N TRP A 171 -24.09 -32.14 -38.10
CA TRP A 171 -24.36 -32.00 -39.52
C TRP A 171 -23.51 -32.94 -40.39
N ALA A 172 -22.24 -33.13 -40.05
CA ALA A 172 -21.37 -34.07 -40.75
C ALA A 172 -21.84 -35.52 -40.59
N SER A 173 -22.26 -35.92 -39.39
CA SER A 173 -22.82 -37.25 -39.13
C SER A 173 -24.12 -37.49 -39.89
N LEU A 174 -25.03 -36.50 -39.92
CA LEU A 174 -26.28 -36.60 -40.69
C LEU A 174 -26.02 -36.74 -42.20
N ARG A 175 -25.05 -35.99 -42.75
CA ARG A 175 -24.66 -36.12 -44.16
C ARG A 175 -24.12 -37.52 -44.49
N LYS A 176 -23.27 -38.08 -43.62
CA LYS A 176 -22.75 -39.44 -43.79
C LYS A 176 -23.87 -40.49 -43.78
N ALA A 177 -24.78 -40.41 -42.80
CA ALA A 177 -25.92 -41.32 -42.71
C ALA A 177 -26.85 -41.23 -43.92
N GLY A 178 -27.07 -40.02 -44.46
CA GLY A 178 -27.87 -39.82 -45.67
C GLY A 178 -27.21 -40.34 -46.96
N SER A 179 -25.88 -40.35 -47.04
CA SER A 179 -25.15 -40.94 -48.17
C SER A 179 -25.03 -42.46 -48.11
N GLU A 180 -25.18 -43.08 -46.93
CA GLU A 180 -25.17 -44.53 -46.75
C GLU A 180 -26.56 -45.17 -46.94
N ALA A 181 -27.61 -44.36 -46.91
CA ALA A 181 -29.00 -44.79 -47.08
C ALA A 181 -29.55 -44.63 -48.52
N ALA A 182 -28.74 -44.08 -49.44
CA ALA A 182 -29.05 -43.87 -50.86
C ALA A 182 -28.20 -44.81 -51.74
#